data_AF-A0A3A0C103-F1
#
_entry.id   AF-A0A3A0C103-F1
#
_cell.length_a   1.000
_cell.length_b   1.000
_cell.length_c   1.000
_cell.angle_alpha   90.00
_cell.angle_beta   90.00
_cell.angle_gamma   90.00
#
_symmetry.space_group_name_H-M   'P 1'
#
loop_
_entity.id
_entity.type
_entity.pdbx_description
1 polymer ?
#
loop_
_entity_poly.entity_id
_entity_poly.type
_entity_poly.pdbx_seq_one_letter_code
_entity_poly.pdbx_strand_id
1 'polypeptide(L)'
;MAGTTRGVILVGHGGIPKDCPQELVTKLKRLEAQRRAAKLPPSAEELELDGKIRHWPRTAETDPYQAGLEAVAAQLHPQLDGALFAVAYNEFCGPTLEESVESLIKQGATDITVTTTMFTPGGSHSEVEIPEILEQLRTQYPDVALRYAWPFDLTRVATTLADQIRRFA
;
A
#
# COMPACT_ATOMS: atom_id res chain seq x y z
N MET A 1 -16.28 14.50 -24.83
CA MET A 1 -15.50 14.56 -23.58
C MET A 1 -15.22 13.13 -23.19
N ALA A 2 -13.95 12.70 -23.16
CA ALA A 2 -13.62 11.39 -22.65
C ALA A 2 -14.07 11.34 -21.18
N GLY A 3 -14.88 10.35 -20.82
CA GLY A 3 -15.38 10.22 -19.44
C GLY A 3 -14.22 9.97 -18.48
N THR A 4 -14.33 10.49 -17.26
CA THR A 4 -13.38 10.19 -16.19
C THR A 4 -13.52 8.74 -15.77
N THR A 5 -12.47 7.94 -15.90
CA THR A 5 -12.43 6.58 -15.36
C THR A 5 -11.80 6.62 -13.97
N ARG A 6 -12.59 6.30 -12.94
CA ARG A 6 -12.14 6.32 -11.54
C ARG A 6 -11.37 5.05 -11.18
N GLY A 7 -10.27 5.24 -10.45
CA GLY A 7 -9.50 4.19 -9.80
C GLY A 7 -9.38 4.44 -8.30
N VAL A 8 -9.34 3.38 -7.50
CA VAL A 8 -9.08 3.45 -6.05
C VAL A 8 -7.99 2.45 -5.68
N ILE A 9 -7.04 2.88 -4.85
CA ILE A 9 -5.98 2.02 -4.31
C ILE A 9 -6.08 2.00 -2.79
N LEU A 10 -6.20 0.81 -2.20
CA LEU A 10 -6.09 0.60 -0.76
C LEU A 10 -4.65 0.20 -0.41
N VAL A 11 -3.97 1.01 0.37
CA VAL A 11 -2.58 0.76 0.82
C VAL A 11 -2.55 0.21 2.24
N GLY A 12 -1.89 -0.92 2.43
CA GLY A 12 -1.50 -1.44 3.75
C GLY A 12 0.02 -1.50 3.90
N HIS A 13 0.51 -1.85 5.09
CA HIS A 13 1.96 -1.98 5.32
C HIS A 13 2.54 -3.13 4.49
N GLY A 14 2.09 -4.35 4.78
CA GLY A 14 2.65 -5.59 4.24
C GLY A 14 3.43 -6.35 5.31
N GLY A 15 3.39 -7.68 5.21
CA GLY A 15 4.01 -8.59 6.16
C GLY A 15 5.15 -9.38 5.54
N ILE A 16 6.06 -9.87 6.37
CA ILE A 16 7.00 -10.91 5.97
C ILE A 16 6.28 -12.26 6.17
N PRO A 17 6.15 -13.10 5.13
CA PRO A 17 5.56 -14.43 5.28
C PRO A 17 6.34 -15.26 6.31
N LYS A 18 5.64 -16.04 7.14
CA LYS A 18 6.23 -16.85 8.22
C LYS A 18 7.24 -17.89 7.72
N ASP A 19 7.08 -18.35 6.49
CA ASP A 19 7.91 -19.34 5.81
C ASP A 19 8.99 -18.70 4.91
N CYS A 20 9.07 -17.36 4.87
CA CYS A 20 10.14 -16.67 4.18
C CYS A 20 11.48 -16.89 4.91
N PRO A 21 12.56 -17.32 4.23
CA PRO A 21 13.84 -17.58 4.86
C PRO A 21 14.38 -16.35 5.62
N GLN A 22 14.60 -16.52 6.93
CA GLN A 22 15.05 -15.44 7.81
C GLN A 22 16.38 -14.80 7.38
N GLU A 23 17.23 -15.56 6.69
CA GLU A 23 18.48 -15.09 6.11
C GLU A 23 18.27 -14.05 5.00
N LEU A 24 17.24 -14.19 4.17
CA LEU A 24 16.89 -13.20 3.14
C LEU A 24 16.43 -11.90 3.80
N VAL A 25 15.53 -12.00 4.78
CA VAL A 25 15.00 -10.85 5.53
C VAL A 25 16.12 -10.11 6.27
N THR A 26 16.99 -10.85 6.95
CA THR A 26 18.13 -10.27 7.67
C THR A 26 19.10 -9.56 6.72
N LYS A 27 19.36 -10.17 5.56
CA LYS A 27 20.20 -9.58 4.53
C LYS A 27 19.59 -8.29 3.97
N LEU A 28 18.28 -8.26 3.70
CA LEU A 28 17.57 -7.08 3.22
C LEU A 28 17.69 -5.93 4.22
N LYS A 29 17.29 -6.18 5.48
CA LYS A 29 17.35 -5.15 6.54
C LYS A 29 18.75 -4.59 6.74
N ARG A 30 19.78 -5.42 6.60
CA ARG A 30 21.18 -4.97 6.67
C ARG A 30 21.52 -4.02 5.52
N LEU A 31 21.13 -4.36 4.29
CA LEU A 31 21.36 -3.51 3.11
C LEU A 31 20.62 -2.18 3.24
N GLU A 32 19.35 -2.19 3.64
CA GLU A 32 18.55 -0.98 3.88
C GLU A 32 19.17 -0.08 4.96
N ALA A 33 19.63 -0.67 6.07
CA ALA A 33 20.28 0.08 7.14
C ALA A 33 21.59 0.73 6.67
N GLN A 34 22.42 -0.01 5.92
CA GLN A 34 23.66 0.52 5.33
C GLN A 34 23.37 1.66 4.35
N ARG A 35 22.37 1.48 3.48
CA ARG A 35 21.93 2.51 2.55
C ARG A 35 21.47 3.78 3.26
N ARG A 36 20.57 3.64 4.24
CA ARG A 36 20.02 4.78 5.00
C ARG A 36 21.13 5.54 5.73
N ALA A 37 22.08 4.82 6.34
CA ALA A 37 23.24 5.42 6.98
C ALA A 37 24.14 6.18 5.99
N ALA A 38 24.31 5.65 4.78
CA ALA A 38 25.13 6.26 3.73
C ALA A 38 24.39 7.32 2.88
N LYS A 39 23.07 7.46 3.02
CA LYS A 39 22.20 8.31 2.17
C LYS A 39 22.36 8.03 0.67
N LEU A 40 22.52 6.76 0.32
CA LEU A 40 22.67 6.30 -1.06
C LEU A 40 21.32 5.82 -1.63
N PRO A 41 21.19 5.72 -2.96
CA PRO A 41 20.08 5.00 -3.58
C PRO A 41 20.18 3.48 -3.30
N PRO A 42 19.06 2.73 -3.45
CA PRO A 42 19.05 1.26 -3.39
C PRO A 42 20.06 0.63 -4.35
N SER A 43 20.78 -0.38 -3.88
CA SER A 43 21.65 -1.19 -4.75
C SER A 43 20.82 -2.18 -5.57
N ALA A 44 21.37 -2.67 -6.69
CA ALA A 44 20.70 -3.70 -7.48
C ALA A 44 20.41 -4.98 -6.66
N GLU A 45 21.33 -5.35 -5.77
CA GLU A 45 21.16 -6.49 -4.86
C GLU A 45 20.02 -6.27 -3.84
N GLU A 46 19.90 -5.04 -3.32
CA GLU A 46 18.82 -4.66 -2.41
C GLU A 46 17.46 -4.76 -3.12
N LEU A 47 17.36 -4.19 -4.33
CA LEU A 47 16.13 -4.20 -5.13
C LEU A 47 15.71 -5.63 -5.53
N GLU A 48 16.66 -6.47 -5.93
CA GLU A 48 16.38 -7.87 -6.27
C GLU A 48 15.87 -8.64 -5.04
N LEU A 49 16.48 -8.42 -3.88
CA LEU A 49 16.11 -9.09 -2.64
C LEU A 49 14.76 -8.62 -2.10
N ASP A 50 14.48 -7.32 -2.15
CA ASP A 50 13.17 -6.75 -1.82
C ASP A 50 12.09 -7.33 -2.74
N GLY A 51 12.32 -7.30 -4.06
CA GLY A 51 11.42 -7.91 -5.04
C GLY A 51 11.15 -9.39 -4.76
N LYS A 52 12.17 -10.16 -4.39
CA LYS A 52 12.02 -11.57 -4.02
C LYS A 52 11.16 -11.77 -2.77
N ILE A 53 11.29 -10.91 -1.76
CA ILE A 53 10.48 -11.01 -0.53
C ILE A 53 9.04 -10.58 -0.81
N ARG A 54 8.83 -9.48 -1.56
CA ARG A 54 7.50 -9.01 -1.96
C ARG A 54 6.69 -10.07 -2.70
N HIS A 55 7.34 -10.79 -3.61
CA HIS A 55 6.72 -11.84 -4.42
C HIS A 55 6.85 -13.26 -3.82
N TRP A 56 7.29 -13.38 -2.57
CA TRP A 56 7.34 -14.67 -1.90
C TRP A 56 5.92 -15.29 -1.84
N PRO A 57 5.76 -16.60 -2.11
CA PRO A 57 4.45 -17.25 -2.08
C PRO A 57 3.74 -17.05 -0.74
N ARG A 58 2.43 -16.75 -0.79
CA ARG A 58 1.61 -16.42 0.38
C ARG A 58 0.34 -17.24 0.43
N THR A 59 -0.08 -17.53 1.64
CA THR A 59 -1.36 -18.14 2.01
C THR A 59 -1.89 -17.39 3.23
N ALA A 60 -3.16 -17.58 3.60
CA ALA A 60 -3.70 -16.97 4.82
C ALA A 60 -2.97 -17.44 6.08
N GLU A 61 -2.38 -18.65 6.05
CA GLU A 61 -1.61 -19.23 7.14
C GLU A 61 -0.21 -18.60 7.25
N THR A 62 0.48 -18.44 6.12
CA THR A 62 1.86 -17.92 6.06
C THR A 62 1.90 -16.40 6.13
N ASP A 63 0.88 -15.70 5.63
CA ASP A 63 0.74 -14.25 5.75
C ASP A 63 -0.72 -13.85 6.06
N PRO A 64 -1.13 -13.92 7.33
CA PRO A 64 -2.46 -13.49 7.75
C PRO A 64 -2.66 -11.97 7.64
N TYR A 65 -1.58 -11.18 7.56
CA TYR A 65 -1.69 -9.74 7.43
C TYR A 65 -2.17 -9.36 6.02
N GLN A 66 -1.53 -9.93 4.99
CA GLN A 66 -1.99 -9.77 3.60
C GLN A 66 -3.43 -10.27 3.47
N ALA A 67 -3.73 -11.50 3.94
CA ALA A 67 -5.09 -12.04 3.86
C ALA A 67 -6.13 -11.15 4.57
N GLY A 68 -5.77 -10.53 5.70
CA GLY A 68 -6.63 -9.57 6.40
C GLY A 68 -6.88 -8.30 5.60
N LEU A 69 -5.85 -7.73 4.97
CA LEU A 69 -6.00 -6.55 4.10
C LEU A 69 -6.84 -6.87 2.86
N GLU A 70 -6.60 -8.01 2.22
CA GLU A 70 -7.39 -8.48 1.06
C GLU A 70 -8.86 -8.69 1.43
N ALA A 71 -9.15 -9.17 2.65
CA ALA A 71 -10.51 -9.29 3.14
C ALA A 71 -11.19 -7.92 3.30
N VAL A 72 -10.46 -6.91 3.82
CA VAL A 72 -10.97 -5.52 3.89
C VAL A 72 -11.20 -4.97 2.48
N ALA A 73 -10.25 -5.17 1.56
CA ALA A 73 -10.36 -4.79 0.16
C ALA A 73 -11.60 -5.40 -0.51
N ALA A 74 -11.87 -6.69 -0.29
CA ALA A 74 -13.04 -7.37 -0.82
C ALA A 74 -14.37 -6.81 -0.28
N GLN A 75 -14.40 -6.29 0.94
CA GLN A 75 -15.57 -5.59 1.49
C GLN A 75 -15.68 -4.15 0.99
N LEU A 76 -14.55 -3.48 0.73
CA LEU A 76 -14.52 -2.09 0.28
C LEU A 76 -14.90 -1.96 -1.20
N HIS A 77 -14.35 -2.80 -2.08
CA HIS A 77 -14.49 -2.65 -3.54
C HIS A 77 -15.94 -2.54 -4.03
N PRO A 78 -16.91 -3.36 -3.56
CA PRO A 78 -18.30 -3.25 -3.98
C PRO A 78 -18.98 -1.92 -3.62
N GLN A 79 -18.41 -1.14 -2.69
CA GLN A 79 -18.94 0.14 -2.22
C GLN A 79 -18.43 1.34 -3.06
N LEU A 80 -17.63 1.10 -4.11
CA LEU A 80 -16.94 2.15 -4.86
C LEU A 80 -17.56 2.42 -6.25
N ASP A 81 -18.85 2.12 -6.43
CA ASP A 81 -19.64 2.52 -7.61
C ASP A 81 -18.95 2.20 -8.96
N GLY A 82 -18.42 0.98 -9.09
CA GLY A 82 -17.77 0.49 -10.32
C GLY A 82 -16.39 1.08 -10.62
N ALA A 83 -15.74 1.74 -9.66
CA ALA A 83 -14.35 2.16 -9.81
C ALA A 83 -13.42 0.95 -10.06
N LEU A 84 -12.39 1.17 -10.87
CA LEU A 84 -11.25 0.26 -10.93
C LEU A 84 -10.59 0.22 -9.54
N PHE A 85 -10.11 -0.95 -9.12
CA PHE A 85 -9.65 -1.15 -7.76
C PHE A 85 -8.37 -1.96 -7.71
N ALA A 86 -7.43 -1.54 -6.86
CA ALA A 86 -6.20 -2.27 -6.57
C ALA A 86 -5.86 -2.17 -5.08
N VAL A 87 -5.03 -3.10 -4.63
CA VAL A 87 -4.37 -3.08 -3.33
C VAL A 87 -2.90 -2.79 -3.54
N ALA A 88 -2.24 -2.16 -2.58
CA ALA A 88 -0.81 -1.92 -2.59
C ALA A 88 -0.21 -2.07 -1.20
N TYR A 89 1.09 -2.33 -1.14
CA TYR A 89 1.81 -2.58 0.10
C TYR A 89 3.08 -1.72 0.19
N ASN A 90 3.27 -1.04 1.32
CA ASN A 90 4.45 -0.22 1.58
C ASN A 90 5.75 -1.03 1.61
N GLU A 91 5.72 -2.20 2.25
CA GLU A 91 6.91 -3.00 2.55
C GLU A 91 6.63 -4.50 2.45
N PHE A 92 7.67 -5.27 2.12
CA PHE A 92 7.71 -6.74 2.18
C PHE A 92 6.65 -7.52 1.40
N CYS A 93 5.63 -6.91 0.84
CA CYS A 93 4.56 -7.53 0.06
C CYS A 93 4.40 -6.77 -1.27
N GLY A 94 3.94 -7.48 -2.29
CA GLY A 94 3.56 -6.90 -3.59
C GLY A 94 2.05 -6.95 -3.80
N PRO A 95 1.49 -6.08 -4.66
CA PRO A 95 2.21 -5.08 -5.46
C PRO A 95 2.57 -3.81 -4.68
N THR A 96 3.52 -3.02 -5.19
CA THR A 96 3.84 -1.68 -4.68
C THR A 96 2.78 -0.65 -5.08
N LEU A 97 2.86 0.58 -4.54
CA LEU A 97 1.96 1.66 -4.92
C LEU A 97 2.16 2.06 -6.39
N GLU A 98 3.41 2.13 -6.85
CA GLU A 98 3.78 2.42 -8.24
C GLU A 98 3.19 1.38 -9.19
N GLU A 99 3.40 0.08 -8.90
CA GLU A 99 2.85 -1.02 -9.71
C GLU A 99 1.32 -0.97 -9.78
N SER A 100 0.67 -0.62 -8.67
CA SER A 100 -0.79 -0.53 -8.58
C SER A 100 -1.33 0.67 -9.36
N VAL A 101 -0.67 1.83 -9.28
CA VAL A 101 -1.02 3.01 -10.08
C VAL A 101 -0.86 2.69 -11.57
N GLU A 102 0.27 2.12 -11.97
CA GLU A 102 0.49 1.71 -13.36
C GLU A 102 -0.57 0.73 -13.86
N SER A 103 -0.94 -0.25 -13.04
CA SER A 103 -1.97 -1.23 -13.38
C SER A 103 -3.32 -0.57 -13.64
N LEU A 104 -3.73 0.38 -12.79
CA LEU A 104 -4.98 1.11 -12.99
C LEU A 104 -4.95 2.03 -14.22
N ILE A 105 -3.81 2.70 -14.48
CA ILE A 105 -3.62 3.53 -15.68
C ILE A 105 -3.73 2.66 -16.94
N LYS A 106 -3.11 1.47 -16.96
CA LYS A 106 -3.21 0.51 -18.09
C LYS A 106 -4.65 0.03 -18.33
N GLN A 107 -5.48 0.02 -17.30
CA GLN A 107 -6.92 -0.27 -17.39
C GLN A 107 -7.76 0.94 -17.79
N GLY A 108 -7.14 2.11 -17.99
CA GLY A 108 -7.78 3.33 -18.46
C GLY A 108 -8.18 4.31 -17.36
N ALA A 109 -7.73 4.13 -16.11
CA ALA A 109 -7.97 5.10 -15.04
C ALA A 109 -7.32 6.45 -15.36
N THR A 110 -8.11 7.52 -15.24
CA THR A 110 -7.63 8.91 -15.41
C THR A 110 -7.72 9.71 -14.10
N ASP A 111 -8.34 9.14 -13.07
CA ASP A 111 -8.55 9.75 -11.76
C ASP A 111 -8.44 8.67 -10.68
N ILE A 112 -7.30 8.64 -9.98
CA ILE A 112 -6.98 7.62 -8.98
C ILE A 112 -6.94 8.24 -7.59
N THR A 113 -7.72 7.68 -6.67
CA THR A 113 -7.68 8.03 -5.25
C THR A 113 -7.00 6.93 -4.45
N VAL A 114 -5.93 7.27 -3.76
CA VAL A 114 -5.20 6.38 -2.85
C VAL A 114 -5.70 6.61 -1.43
N THR A 115 -5.94 5.54 -0.69
CA THR A 115 -6.25 5.58 0.75
C THR A 115 -5.46 4.48 1.47
N THR A 116 -5.52 4.44 2.81
CA THR A 116 -4.74 3.50 3.60
C THR A 116 -5.48 2.98 4.83
N THR A 117 -5.12 1.80 5.32
CA THR A 117 -5.56 1.29 6.64
C THR A 117 -4.82 1.92 7.82
N MET A 118 -3.86 2.80 7.59
CA MET A 118 -3.14 3.56 8.61
C MET A 118 -3.97 4.76 9.09
N PHE A 119 -4.92 4.49 9.99
CA PHE A 119 -5.95 5.46 10.39
C PHE A 119 -5.45 6.64 11.24
N THR A 120 -4.29 6.51 11.89
CA THR A 120 -3.78 7.49 12.84
C THR A 120 -2.52 8.19 12.30
N PRO A 121 -2.38 9.52 12.52
CA PRO A 121 -1.13 10.24 12.31
C PRO A 121 0.05 9.71 13.14
N GLY A 122 1.27 10.05 12.73
CA GLY A 122 2.54 9.73 13.40
C GLY A 122 3.34 8.58 12.77
N GLY A 123 2.86 7.96 11.69
CA GLY A 123 3.55 6.88 10.97
C GLY A 123 4.23 7.36 9.68
N SER A 124 5.49 7.00 9.46
CA SER A 124 6.26 7.44 8.27
C SER A 124 5.62 7.02 6.95
N HIS A 125 5.06 5.81 6.89
CA HIS A 125 4.45 5.28 5.67
C HIS A 125 3.30 6.17 5.17
N SER A 126 2.36 6.53 6.05
CA SER A 126 1.19 7.33 5.67
C SER A 126 1.50 8.82 5.50
N GLU A 127 2.44 9.36 6.29
CA GLU A 127 2.72 10.81 6.32
C GLU A 127 3.78 11.27 5.34
N VAL A 128 4.73 10.38 5.00
CA VAL A 128 5.93 10.74 4.24
C VAL A 128 6.00 9.90 2.97
N GLU A 129 6.05 8.57 3.11
CA GLU A 129 6.38 7.69 1.99
C GLU A 129 5.32 7.67 0.90
N ILE A 130 4.03 7.49 1.25
CA ILE A 130 2.94 7.52 0.26
C ILE A 130 2.88 8.89 -0.45
N PRO A 131 2.87 10.05 0.24
CA PRO A 131 2.96 11.34 -0.42
C PRO A 131 4.14 11.50 -1.38
N GLU A 132 5.35 11.11 -0.97
CA GLU A 132 6.57 11.20 -1.80
C GLU A 132 6.45 10.37 -3.09
N ILE A 133 5.96 9.12 -2.97
CA ILE A 133 5.72 8.26 -4.13
C ILE A 133 4.69 8.90 -5.07
N LEU A 134 3.61 9.47 -4.53
CA LEU A 134 2.59 10.13 -5.34
C LEU A 134 3.10 11.39 -6.02
N GLU A 135 4.01 12.15 -5.41
CA GLU A 135 4.66 13.30 -6.05
C GLU A 135 5.52 12.88 -7.26
N GLN A 136 6.27 11.77 -7.12
CA GLN A 136 7.03 11.21 -8.23
C GLN A 136 6.12 10.74 -9.35
N LEU A 137 5.05 10.01 -9.03
CA LEU A 137 4.09 9.49 -10.01
C LEU A 137 3.31 10.61 -10.72
N ARG A 138 2.99 11.72 -10.04
CA ARG A 138 2.38 12.90 -10.69
C ARG A 138 3.27 13.50 -11.77
N THR A 139 4.58 13.45 -11.58
CA THR A 139 5.55 13.92 -12.59
C THR A 139 5.61 12.96 -13.78
N GLN A 140 5.49 11.65 -13.53
CA GLN A 140 5.50 10.62 -14.57
C GLN A 140 4.20 10.56 -15.38
N TYR A 141 3.05 10.82 -14.73
CA TYR A 141 1.71 10.70 -15.31
C TYR A 141 0.93 12.02 -15.17
N PRO A 142 1.31 13.10 -15.88
CA PRO A 142 0.71 14.42 -15.71
C PRO A 142 -0.77 14.50 -16.10
N ASP A 143 -1.23 13.56 -16.94
CA ASP A 143 -2.63 13.49 -17.41
C ASP A 143 -3.55 12.68 -16.48
N VAL A 144 -3.02 12.11 -15.39
CA VAL A 144 -3.77 11.30 -14.42
C VAL A 144 -3.89 12.06 -13.11
N ALA A 145 -5.13 12.29 -12.66
CA ALA A 145 -5.36 12.93 -11.37
C ALA A 145 -5.08 11.95 -10.23
N LEU A 146 -3.98 12.16 -9.48
CA LEU A 146 -3.61 11.36 -8.31
C LEU A 146 -3.94 12.09 -7.01
N ARG A 147 -4.91 11.57 -6.24
CA ARG A 147 -5.33 12.11 -4.94
C ARG A 147 -4.97 11.14 -3.81
N TYR A 148 -4.67 11.71 -2.65
CA TYR A 148 -4.45 10.94 -1.42
C TYR A 148 -5.53 11.30 -0.39
N ALA A 149 -6.37 10.33 -0.06
CA ALA A 149 -7.47 10.48 0.90
C ALA A 149 -6.97 10.22 2.33
N TRP A 150 -6.15 11.16 2.82
CA TRP A 150 -5.53 11.17 4.14
C TRP A 150 -5.21 12.62 4.54
N PRO A 151 -5.25 13.02 5.83
CA PRO A 151 -5.53 12.21 7.03
C PRO A 151 -7.02 11.87 7.20
N PHE A 152 -7.29 10.85 8.03
CA PHE A 152 -8.66 10.49 8.41
C PHE A 152 -9.21 11.43 9.48
N ASP A 153 -10.52 11.67 9.43
CA ASP A 153 -11.25 12.32 10.52
C ASP A 153 -11.26 11.40 11.75
N LEU A 154 -10.53 11.80 12.79
CA LEU A 154 -10.38 11.02 14.03
C LEU A 154 -11.72 10.80 14.76
N THR A 155 -12.72 11.65 14.55
CA THR A 155 -14.07 11.46 15.09
C THR A 155 -14.71 10.21 14.48
N ARG A 156 -14.50 9.97 13.18
CA ARG A 156 -15.01 8.78 12.49
C ARG A 156 -14.27 7.53 12.94
N VAL A 157 -12.95 7.61 13.08
CA VAL A 157 -12.14 6.50 13.60
C VAL A 157 -12.60 6.11 15.01
N ALA A 158 -12.75 7.09 15.91
CA ALA A 158 -13.25 6.87 17.26
C ALA A 158 -14.68 6.30 17.28
N THR A 159 -15.55 6.73 16.36
CA THR A 159 -16.92 6.20 16.23
C THR A 159 -16.91 4.72 15.85
N THR A 160 -16.12 4.33 14.85
CA THR A 160 -15.95 2.91 14.46
C THR A 160 -15.49 2.05 15.63
N LEU A 161 -14.53 2.53 16.42
CA LEU A 161 -14.05 1.83 17.62
C LEU A 161 -15.13 1.73 18.70
N ALA A 162 -15.88 2.82 18.95
CA ALA A 162 -16.97 2.83 19.92
C ALA A 162 -18.09 1.85 19.54
N ASP A 163 -18.47 1.81 18.27
CA ASP A 163 -19.48 0.88 17.76
C ASP A 163 -19.03 -0.57 17.92
N GLN A 164 -17.75 -0.85 17.66
CA GLN A 164 -17.19 -2.17 17.89
C GLN A 164 -17.22 -2.55 19.38
N ILE A 165 -16.81 -1.66 20.30
CA ILE A 165 -16.84 -1.93 21.74
C ILE A 165 -18.26 -2.26 22.21
N ARG A 166 -19.27 -1.49 21.76
CA ARG A 166 -20.68 -1.71 22.12
C ARG A 166 -21.21 -3.07 21.70
N ARG A 167 -20.68 -3.70 20.66
CA ARG A 167 -21.08 -5.05 20.22
C ARG A 167 -20.65 -6.16 21.19
N PHE A 168 -19.71 -5.88 22.09
CA PHE A 168 -19.17 -6.82 23.08
C PHE A 168 -19.47 -6.41 24.52
N ALA A 169 -20.28 -5.35 24.70
CA ALA A 169 -20.73 -4.84 25.98
C ALA A 169 -22.10 -5.43 26.37
#